data_AF-A0A0B7FT93-F1
#
_entry.id   AF-A0A0B7FT93-F1
#
_cell.length_a   1.000
_cell.length_b   1.000
_cell.length_c   1.000
_cell.angle_alpha   90.00
_cell.angle_beta   90.00
_cell.angle_gamma   90.00
#
_symmetry.space_group_name_H-M   'P 1'
#
loop_
_entity.id
_entity.type
_entity.pdbx_description
1 polymer ?
#
loop_
_entity_poly.entity_id
_entity_poly.type
_entity_poly.pdbx_seq_one_letter_code
_entity_poly.pdbx_strand_id
1 'polypeptide(L)' 'MFHYASPEWYNEHVLPTRDRFWPPEDKTNRPPTNPTDLHAELARLRAERLARRAKHSPDSEPSSDR' A
#
# COMPACT_ATOMS: atom_id res chain seq x y z
N MET A 1 -21.92 21.23 26.06
CA MET A 1 -22.46 21.73 24.78
C MET A 1 -22.03 20.75 23.70
N PHE A 2 -22.96 20.26 22.86
CA PHE A 2 -22.63 19.27 21.82
C PHE A 2 -22.18 20.01 20.55
N HIS A 3 -20.93 19.81 20.15
CA HIS A 3 -20.37 20.36 18.91
C HIS A 3 -20.67 19.40 17.76
N TYR A 4 -21.92 19.40 17.28
CA TYR A 4 -22.29 18.62 16.11
C TYR A 4 -22.00 19.43 14.84
N ALA A 5 -21.17 18.88 13.95
CA ALA A 5 -20.83 19.48 12.65
C ALA A 5 -20.33 20.95 12.69
N SER A 6 -19.77 21.40 13.82
CA SER A 6 -19.18 22.73 13.93
C SER A 6 -17.84 22.78 13.18
N PRO A 7 -17.69 23.66 12.17
CA PRO A 7 -16.43 23.81 11.44
C PRO A 7 -15.27 24.22 12.35
N GLU A 8 -15.53 25.14 13.29
CA GLU A 8 -14.53 25.62 14.26
C GLU A 8 -14.00 24.50 15.14
N TRP A 9 -14.90 23.66 15.68
CA TRP A 9 -14.49 22.52 16.51
C TRP A 9 -13.61 21.52 15.73
N TYR A 10 -13.98 21.24 14.47
CA TYR A 10 -13.19 20.36 13.59
C TYR A 10 -11.79 20.92 13.33
N ASN A 11 -11.69 22.23 13.08
CA ASN A 11 -10.42 22.90 12.84
C ASN A 11 -9.52 22.90 14.08
N GLU A 12 -10.09 23.14 15.26
CA GLU A 12 -9.33 23.22 16.51
C GLU A 12 -8.91 21.85 17.05
N HIS A 13 -9.73 20.80 16.84
CA HIS A 13 -9.53 19.52 17.53
C HIS A 13 -9.15 18.37 16.60
N VAL A 14 -9.71 18.33 15.37
CA VAL A 14 -9.54 17.20 14.46
C VAL A 14 -8.39 17.43 13.48
N LEU A 15 -8.27 18.61 12.87
CA LEU A 15 -7.17 18.90 11.94
C LEU A 15 -5.77 18.70 12.56
N PRO A 16 -5.48 19.15 13.79
CA PRO A 16 -4.14 18.99 14.37
C PRO A 16 -3.76 17.54 14.66
N THR A 17 -4.75 16.67 14.90
CA THR A 17 -4.53 15.26 15.21
C THR A 17 -4.62 14.36 13.98
N ARG A 18 -5.24 14.84 12.88
CA ARG A 18 -5.39 14.11 11.62
C ARG A 18 -4.08 13.55 11.11
N ASP A 19 -3.03 14.37 11.08
CA ASP A 19 -1.73 13.99 10.50
C ASP A 19 -0.97 12.99 11.38
N ARG A 20 -1.33 12.87 12.66
CA ARG A 20 -0.81 11.84 13.58
C ARG A 20 -1.61 10.54 13.52
N PHE A 21 -2.93 10.65 13.33
CA PHE A 21 -3.86 9.52 13.39
C PHE A 21 -3.97 8.79 12.06
N TRP A 22 -4.04 9.53 10.94
CA TRP A 22 -4.09 8.94 9.61
C TRP A 22 -2.68 8.61 9.12
N PRO A 23 -2.47 7.43 8.53
CA PRO A 23 -1.23 7.15 7.83
C PRO A 23 -1.03 8.19 6.70
N PRO A 24 0.23 8.60 6.44
CA PRO A 24 0.53 9.48 5.31
C PRO A 24 -0.10 8.96 4.03
N GLU A 25 -0.60 9.85 3.18
CA GLU A 25 -1.28 9.45 1.95
C GLU A 25 -0.39 8.56 1.06
N ASP A 26 0.94 8.76 1.10
CA ASP A 26 1.91 7.95 0.37
C ASP A 26 2.00 6.50 0.86
N LYS A 27 1.66 6.25 2.12
CA LYS A 27 1.62 4.90 2.73
C LYS A 27 0.24 4.28 2.67
N THR A 28 -0.78 5.10 2.41
CA THR A 28 -2.15 4.63 2.29
C THR A 28 -2.31 3.95 0.94
N ASN A 29 -2.78 2.71 0.95
CA ASN A 29 -3.02 1.98 -0.29
C ASN A 29 -4.09 2.72 -1.11
N ARG A 30 -3.67 3.37 -2.21
CA ARG A 30 -4.59 4.02 -3.15
C ARG A 30 -4.96 2.99 -4.22
N PRO A 31 -6.17 2.42 -4.17
CA PRO A 31 -6.60 1.51 -5.22
C PRO A 31 -6.61 2.28 -6.56
N PRO A 32 -6.17 1.64 -7.66
CA PRO A 32 -6.18 2.27 -8.96
C PRO A 32 -7.62 2.60 -9.36
N THR A 33 -7.86 3.87 -9.66
CA THR A 33 -9.19 4.38 -10.05
C THR A 33 -9.39 4.37 -11.56
N ASN A 34 -8.30 4.32 -12.34
CA ASN A 34 -8.33 4.28 -13.80
C ASN A 34 -7.80 2.94 -14.34
N PRO A 35 -8.25 2.51 -15.55
CA PRO A 35 -7.75 1.29 -16.19
C PRO A 35 -6.24 1.31 -16.47
N THR A 36 -5.69 2.47 -16.83
CA THR A 36 -4.25 2.66 -17.08
C THR A 36 -3.42 2.35 -15.85
N ASP A 37 -3.86 2.84 -14.70
CA ASP A 37 -3.18 2.71 -13.41
C ASP A 37 -3.25 1.26 -12.93
N LEU A 38 -4.36 0.58 -13.22
CA LEU A 38 -4.53 -0.84 -12.93
C LEU A 38 -3.54 -1.69 -13.73
N HIS A 39 -3.37 -1.43 -15.03
CA HIS A 39 -2.40 -2.16 -15.85
C HIS A 39 -0.96 -1.92 -15.38
N ALA A 40 -0.62 -0.68 -15.01
CA ALA A 40 0.70 -0.34 -14.48
C ALA A 40 0.98 -1.07 -13.16
N GLU A 41 0.02 -1.08 -12.21
CA GLU A 41 0.20 -1.75 -10.92
C GLU A 41 0.26 -3.27 -11.08
N LEU A 42 -0.53 -3.86 -11.98
CA LEU A 42 -0.43 -5.30 -12.29
C LEU A 42 0.94 -5.67 -12.86
N ALA A 43 1.51 -4.84 -13.74
CA ALA A 43 2.85 -5.06 -14.27
C ALA A 43 3.91 -5.00 -13.15
N ARG A 44 3.81 -4.02 -12.25
CA ARG A 44 4.67 -3.88 -11.06
C ARG A 44 4.62 -5.12 -10.17
N LEU A 45 3.41 -5.59 -9.83
CA LEU A 45 3.20 -6.76 -8.97
C LEU A 45 3.69 -8.06 -9.61
N ARG A 46 3.56 -8.20 -10.93
CA ARG A 46 4.12 -9.36 -11.66
C ARG A 46 5.64 -9.38 -11.60
N ALA A 47 6.29 -8.23 -11.82
CA ALA A 47 7.74 -8.10 -11.72
C ALA A 47 8.24 -8.41 -10.30
N GLU A 48 7.55 -7.90 -9.27
CA GLU A 48 7.90 -8.17 -7.86
C GLU A 48 7.79 -9.67 -7.53
N ARG A 49 6.74 -10.34 -8.01
CA ARG A 49 6.58 -11.79 -7.84
C ARG A 49 7.70 -12.58 -8.51
N LEU A 50 8.09 -12.20 -9.73
CA LEU A 50 9.17 -12.87 -10.45
C LEU A 50 10.51 -12.69 -9.70
N ALA A 51 10.82 -11.47 -9.25
CA ALA A 51 12.02 -11.19 -8.48
C ALA A 51 12.06 -11.96 -7.14
N ARG A 52 10.90 -12.10 -6.47
CA ARG A 52 10.79 -12.88 -5.24
C ARG A 52 11.02 -14.36 -5.48
N ARG A 53 10.48 -14.91 -6.57
CA ARG A 53 10.71 -16.31 -6.98
C ARG A 53 12.18 -16.57 -7.31
N ALA A 54 12.81 -15.69 -8.08
CA ALA A 54 14.24 -15.80 -8.39
C ALA A 54 15.14 -15.82 -7.14
N LYS A 55 14.79 -15.03 -6.11
CA LYS A 55 15.50 -15.04 -4.81
C LYS A 55 15.26 -16.28 -3.97
N HIS A 56 14.15 -17.00 -4.20
CA HIS A 56 13.75 -18.19 -3.46
C HIS A 56 14.06 -19.51 -4.19
N SER A 57 14.67 -19.43 -5.38
CA SER A 57 15.25 -20.57 -6.07
C SER A 57 16.78 -20.51 -5.98
N PRO A 58 17.41 -20.70 -4.80
CA PRO A 58 18.78 -21.16 -4.76
C PRO A 58 18.75 -22.65 -5.14
N ASP A 59 19.30 -22.98 -6.30
CA ASP A 59 19.78 -24.32 -6.68
C ASP A 59 19.04 -25.51 -6.04
N SER A 60 17.86 -25.86 -6.57
CA SER A 60 17.45 -27.26 -6.48
C SER A 60 18.36 -28.06 -7.42
N GLU A 61 19.55 -28.39 -6.93
CA GLU A 61 20.41 -29.43 -7.48
C GLU A 61 19.54 -30.63 -7.90
N PRO A 62 19.67 -31.16 -9.13
CA PRO A 62 18.99 -32.39 -9.47
C PRO A 62 19.58 -33.47 -8.56
N SER A 63 18.80 -33.96 -7.60
CA SER A 63 19.15 -35.12 -6.79
C SER A 63 19.25 -36.34 -7.70
N SER A 64 20.39 -36.47 -8.37
CA SER A 64 20.90 -37.70 -8.95
C SER A 64 21.46 -38.51 -7.79
N ASP A 65 20.58 -39.16 -7.03
CA ASP A 65 20.99 -40.21 -6.11
C ASP A 65 20.81 -41.57 -6.78
N ARG A 66 21.88 -42.34 -6.71
CA ARG A 66 22.15 -43.60 -7.42
C ARG A 66 21.66 -44.80 -6.61
#